data_AF-A0A016U6Y1-F1
#
_entry.id   AF-A0A016U6Y1-F1
#
_cell.length_a   1.000
_cell.length_b   1.000
_cell.length_c   1.000
_cell.angle_alpha   90.00
_cell.angle_beta   90.00
_cell.angle_gamma   90.00
#
_symmetry.space_group_name_H-M   'P 1'
#
loop_
_entity.id
_entity.type
_entity.pdbx_description
1 polymer ?
#
loop_
_entity_poly.entity_id
_entity_poly.type
_entity_poly.pdbx_seq_one_letter_code
_entity_poly.pdbx_strand_id
1 'polypeptide(L)'
;MVPSVSLYTNINNDAAITSLLELLNHHSKEVSLCGFSATDIEILLQATLDCNVFRFNNNFYAQKRGLTMGIRIAPLLAIIYLDHIEKAPLTKGIIFHKRFIDNVFVIGLTYAELTTTLTNLNSKDVNIKFTIEEPSRDGFLPFLNTKVRICNGTPDIRWYRKRSSKNIILHSRSAYPTYMKVNVVRTLIKTSERIAAGVSDTDGTIQHILFDNGYSSGKMTTWRPYSAPDGLALVLPYVNEQLAKRLKAAPAEILDLELICVW
;
A
#
# COMPACT_ATOMS: atom_id res chain seq x y z
N MET A 1 -15.85 7.89 0.76
CA MET A 1 -14.61 7.20 1.17
C MET A 1 -14.14 7.87 2.44
N VAL A 2 -13.57 7.12 3.38
CA VAL A 2 -13.05 7.68 4.62
C VAL A 2 -11.58 7.33 4.78
N PRO A 3 -10.63 8.18 4.32
CA PRO A 3 -9.23 7.96 4.58
C PRO A 3 -8.86 8.42 6.01
N SER A 4 -7.94 7.70 6.64
CA SER A 4 -7.24 8.18 7.83
C SER A 4 -6.07 9.07 7.42
N VAL A 5 -5.97 10.26 8.02
CA VAL A 5 -4.87 11.20 7.75
C VAL A 5 -3.62 10.77 8.50
N SER A 6 -2.55 10.48 7.75
CA SER A 6 -1.22 10.17 8.28
C SER A 6 -1.23 9.06 9.34
N LEU A 7 -1.96 7.97 9.04
CA LEU A 7 -2.23 6.87 9.98
C LEU A 7 -0.99 6.39 10.74
N TYR A 8 0.03 5.94 10.00
CA TYR A 8 1.22 5.32 10.59
C TYR A 8 1.93 6.23 11.58
N THR A 9 2.10 7.51 11.25
CA THR A 9 2.79 8.48 12.12
C THR A 9 1.97 8.91 13.33
N ASN A 10 0.65 8.72 13.29
CA ASN A 10 -0.26 9.20 14.33
C ASN A 10 -0.66 8.12 15.35
N ILE A 11 -0.49 6.84 15.04
CA ILE A 11 -0.76 5.74 15.97
C ILE A 11 0.13 5.85 17.21
N ASN A 12 -0.45 5.66 18.40
CA ASN A 12 0.33 5.51 19.63
C ASN A 12 0.90 4.09 19.70
N ASN A 13 2.22 3.97 19.91
CA ASN A 13 2.94 2.70 19.93
C ASN A 13 2.41 1.77 21.03
N ASP A 14 2.32 2.26 22.27
CA ASP A 14 1.84 1.48 23.42
C ASP A 14 0.39 1.02 23.23
N ALA A 15 -0.47 1.89 22.71
CA ALA A 15 -1.85 1.56 22.43
C ALA A 15 -1.97 0.48 21.34
N ALA A 16 -1.13 0.53 20.31
CA ALA A 16 -1.10 -0.51 19.27
C ALA A 16 -0.61 -1.86 19.83
N ILE A 17 0.41 -1.86 20.69
CA ILE A 17 0.88 -3.07 21.40
C ILE A 17 -0.25 -3.63 22.26
N THR A 18 -0.90 -2.77 23.06
CA THR A 18 -1.99 -3.16 23.95
C THR A 18 -3.14 -3.78 23.16
N SER A 19 -3.59 -3.15 22.07
CA SER A 19 -4.64 -3.70 21.20
C SER A 19 -4.27 -5.05 20.59
N LEU A 20 -2.98 -5.28 20.27
CA LEU A 20 -2.52 -6.59 19.81
C LEU A 20 -2.56 -7.63 20.92
N LEU A 21 -2.11 -7.30 22.12
CA LEU A 21 -2.14 -8.23 23.25
C LEU A 21 -3.57 -8.59 23.66
N GLU A 22 -4.50 -7.63 23.63
CA GLU A 22 -5.93 -7.89 23.83
C GLU A 22 -6.48 -8.88 22.80
N LEU A 23 -6.15 -8.66 21.51
CA LEU A 23 -6.57 -9.55 20.44
C LEU A 23 -5.97 -10.96 20.60
N LEU A 24 -4.69 -11.02 20.96
CA LEU A 24 -3.96 -12.27 21.22
C LEU A 24 -4.59 -13.06 22.36
N ASN A 25 -4.95 -12.39 23.44
CA ASN A 25 -5.60 -13.01 24.59
C ASN A 25 -6.99 -13.56 24.22
N HIS A 26 -7.76 -12.82 23.42
CA HIS A 26 -9.07 -13.25 22.92
C HIS A 26 -8.96 -14.54 22.07
N HIS A 27 -7.92 -14.65 21.26
CA HIS A 27 -7.67 -15.79 20.37
C HIS A 27 -6.58 -16.73 20.87
N SER A 28 -6.32 -16.75 22.18
CA SER A 28 -5.24 -17.53 22.81
C SER A 28 -5.32 -19.03 22.55
N LYS A 29 -6.50 -19.56 22.23
CA LYS A 29 -6.72 -20.98 21.88
C LYS A 29 -6.45 -21.29 20.41
N GLU A 30 -6.46 -20.28 19.54
CA GLU A 30 -6.30 -20.42 18.08
C GLU A 30 -4.86 -20.12 17.64
N VAL A 31 -4.12 -19.33 18.43
CA VAL A 31 -2.77 -18.87 18.09
C VAL A 31 -1.74 -19.62 18.94
N SER A 32 -0.82 -20.32 18.28
CA SER A 32 0.36 -20.86 18.94
C SER A 32 1.38 -19.76 19.17
N LEU A 33 1.77 -19.53 20.43
CA LEU A 33 2.83 -18.58 20.79
C LEU A 33 4.24 -19.17 20.65
N CYS A 34 4.38 -20.40 20.14
CA CYS A 34 5.67 -21.08 19.94
C CYS A 34 6.58 -21.08 21.17
N GLY A 35 6.01 -21.13 22.39
CA GLY A 35 6.75 -21.13 23.66
C GLY A 35 6.99 -19.77 24.28
N PHE A 36 6.59 -18.66 23.63
CA PHE A 36 6.63 -17.32 24.21
C PHE A 36 5.41 -17.06 25.08
N SER A 37 5.59 -16.31 26.16
CA SER A 37 4.50 -15.71 26.94
C SER A 37 3.99 -14.42 26.27
N ALA A 38 2.80 -13.96 26.65
CA ALA A 38 2.29 -12.66 26.19
C ALA A 38 3.23 -11.50 26.56
N THR A 39 3.89 -11.58 27.73
CA THR A 39 4.89 -10.62 28.18
C THR A 39 6.14 -10.64 27.30
N ASP A 40 6.60 -11.81 26.86
CA ASP A 40 7.74 -11.88 25.94
C ASP A 40 7.40 -11.22 24.59
N ILE A 41 6.19 -11.43 24.09
CA ILE A 41 5.70 -10.78 22.87
C ILE A 41 5.64 -9.25 23.04
N GLU A 42 5.15 -8.77 24.18
CA GLU A 42 5.11 -7.35 24.51
C GLU A 42 6.52 -6.72 24.47
N ILE A 43 7.49 -7.34 25.15
CA ILE A 43 8.89 -6.88 25.18
C ILE A 43 9.48 -6.85 23.77
N LEU A 44 9.26 -7.89 22.97
CA LEU A 44 9.74 -7.94 21.58
C LEU A 44 9.12 -6.84 20.71
N LEU A 45 7.84 -6.53 20.90
CA LEU A 45 7.17 -5.45 20.18
C LEU A 45 7.69 -4.07 20.60
N GLN A 46 7.87 -3.84 21.90
CA GLN A 46 8.46 -2.60 22.43
C GLN A 46 9.87 -2.39 21.85
N ALA A 47 10.74 -3.40 21.97
CA ALA A 47 12.10 -3.33 21.42
C ALA A 47 12.11 -3.08 19.90
N THR A 48 11.20 -3.70 19.15
CA THR A 48 11.08 -3.50 17.70
C THR A 48 10.66 -2.07 17.36
N LEU A 49 9.74 -1.49 18.13
CA LEU A 49 9.21 -0.15 17.88
C LEU A 49 10.13 0.96 18.39
N ASP A 50 10.94 0.70 19.41
CA ASP A 50 11.96 1.62 19.94
C ASP A 50 13.18 1.73 19.00
N CYS A 51 13.45 0.69 18.20
CA CYS A 51 14.52 0.66 17.21
C CYS A 51 14.17 1.46 15.93
N ASN A 52 13.82 2.74 16.07
CA ASN A 52 13.30 3.58 14.98
C ASN A 52 14.18 4.79 14.60
N VAL A 53 15.50 4.60 14.70
CA VAL A 53 16.48 5.64 14.34
C VAL A 53 16.73 5.67 12.83
N PHE A 54 16.65 6.85 12.23
CA PHE A 54 16.97 7.07 10.82
C PHE A 54 17.91 8.28 10.65
N ARG A 55 18.62 8.33 9.52
CA ARG A 55 19.54 9.41 9.19
C ARG A 55 18.97 10.29 8.08
N PHE A 56 18.90 11.59 8.32
CA PHE A 56 18.52 12.59 7.32
C PHE A 56 19.45 13.79 7.42
N ASN A 57 19.97 14.26 6.28
CA ASN A 57 20.92 15.38 6.24
C ASN A 57 22.10 15.23 7.23
N ASN A 58 22.72 14.05 7.26
CA ASN A 58 23.79 13.67 8.19
C ASN A 58 23.47 13.71 9.70
N ASN A 59 22.22 13.97 10.08
CA ASN A 59 21.77 13.94 11.47
C ASN A 59 20.94 12.69 11.75
N PHE A 60 21.06 12.18 12.97
CA PHE A 60 20.28 11.05 13.45
C PHE A 60 18.99 11.55 14.14
N TYR A 61 17.88 10.92 13.80
CA TYR A 61 16.57 11.20 14.36
C TYR A 61 15.93 9.91 14.84
N ALA A 62 15.18 9.98 15.94
CA ALA A 62 14.34 8.89 16.41
C ALA A 62 12.88 9.30 16.29
N GLN A 63 12.04 8.39 15.77
CA GLN A 63 10.61 8.63 15.67
C GLN A 63 9.96 8.41 17.04
N LYS A 64 9.57 9.49 17.72
CA LYS A 64 9.00 9.38 19.09
C LYS A 64 7.58 8.82 19.14
N ARG A 65 6.82 8.92 18.06
CA ARG A 65 5.44 8.45 17.95
C ARG A 65 5.16 7.92 16.56
N GLY A 66 4.35 6.87 16.51
CA GLY A 66 3.92 6.26 15.27
C GLY A 66 4.70 5.01 14.95
N LEU A 67 4.15 4.28 14.00
CA LEU A 67 4.72 3.09 13.44
C LEU A 67 5.59 3.50 12.25
N THR A 68 6.90 3.28 12.37
CA THR A 68 7.84 3.63 11.30
C THR A 68 7.54 2.85 10.04
N MET A 69 7.38 3.57 8.93
CA MET A 69 7.17 2.97 7.62
C MET A 69 8.43 2.18 7.23
N GLY A 70 8.23 0.93 6.79
CA GLY A 70 9.33 0.03 6.43
C GLY A 70 9.60 -1.08 7.46
N ILE A 71 9.13 -0.94 8.71
CA ILE A 71 9.16 -2.05 9.67
C ILE A 71 8.08 -3.07 9.29
N ARG A 72 8.43 -4.36 9.26
CA ARG A 72 7.52 -5.43 8.81
C ARG A 72 6.25 -5.58 9.65
N ILE A 73 6.32 -5.28 10.95
CA ILE A 73 5.17 -5.42 11.86
C ILE A 73 4.24 -4.19 11.84
N ALA A 74 4.70 -3.04 11.33
CA ALA A 74 3.93 -1.80 11.35
C ALA A 74 2.57 -1.91 10.64
N PRO A 75 2.43 -2.51 9.45
CA PRO A 75 1.12 -2.66 8.81
C PRO A 75 0.15 -3.52 9.63
N LEU A 76 0.65 -4.57 10.29
CA LEU A 76 -0.17 -5.44 11.13
C LEU A 76 -0.69 -4.68 12.35
N LEU A 77 0.20 -3.96 13.05
CA LEU A 77 -0.18 -3.13 14.20
C LEU A 77 -1.18 -2.05 13.80
N ALA A 78 -1.00 -1.41 12.65
CA ALA A 78 -1.96 -0.43 12.15
C ALA A 78 -3.34 -1.05 11.88
N ILE A 79 -3.40 -2.26 11.29
CA ILE A 79 -4.65 -2.96 11.03
C ILE A 79 -5.38 -3.30 12.33
N ILE A 80 -4.65 -3.86 13.31
CA ILE A 80 -5.20 -4.27 14.61
C ILE A 80 -5.67 -3.06 15.42
N TYR A 81 -4.87 -2.00 15.45
CA TYR A 81 -5.23 -0.79 16.18
C TYR A 81 -6.47 -0.11 15.56
N LEU A 82 -6.55 -0.04 14.24
CA LEU A 82 -7.75 0.45 13.57
C LEU A 82 -8.99 -0.42 13.83
N ASP A 83 -8.84 -1.74 13.84
CA ASP A 83 -9.92 -2.66 14.22
C ASP A 83 -10.41 -2.40 15.66
N HIS A 84 -9.49 -2.18 16.60
CA HIS A 84 -9.82 -1.85 17.98
C HIS A 84 -10.65 -0.55 18.08
N ILE A 85 -10.27 0.52 17.39
CA ILE A 85 -11.04 1.78 17.43
C ILE A 85 -12.35 1.72 16.62
N GLU A 86 -12.44 0.88 15.59
CA GLU A 86 -13.60 0.72 14.71
C GLU A 86 -14.71 -0.18 15.30
N LYS A 87 -14.39 -1.03 16.29
CA LYS A 87 -15.34 -1.97 16.92
C LYS A 87 -16.57 -1.32 17.56
N ALA A 88 -16.40 -0.18 18.21
CA ALA A 88 -17.47 0.51 18.96
C ALA A 88 -18.29 1.58 18.17
N PRO A 89 -17.70 2.37 17.25
CA PRO A 89 -18.36 3.55 16.69
C PRO A 89 -19.29 3.31 15.48
N LEU A 90 -19.37 2.11 14.93
CA LEU A 90 -20.25 1.83 13.78
C LEU A 90 -21.73 1.93 14.20
N THR A 91 -22.44 2.89 13.61
CA THR A 91 -23.88 3.09 13.87
C THR A 91 -24.71 2.04 13.13
N LYS A 92 -25.95 1.78 13.61
CA LYS A 92 -26.90 0.85 12.96
C LYS A 92 -27.25 1.26 11.51
N GLY A 93 -26.99 2.51 11.14
CA GLY A 93 -27.22 3.06 9.81
C GLY A 93 -26.21 2.68 8.74
N ILE A 94 -25.10 2.04 9.12
CA ILE A 94 -24.06 1.61 8.18
C ILE A 94 -24.45 0.27 7.56
N ILE A 95 -24.69 0.28 6.25
CA ILE A 95 -25.11 -0.90 5.45
C ILE A 95 -23.89 -1.70 4.99
N PHE A 96 -22.81 -0.99 4.65
CA PHE A 96 -21.59 -1.60 4.13
C PHE A 96 -20.38 -0.90 4.70
N HIS A 97 -19.42 -1.69 5.17
CA HIS A 97 -18.14 -1.22 5.67
C HIS A 97 -17.04 -2.17 5.20
N LYS A 98 -16.08 -1.65 4.43
CA LYS A 98 -14.86 -2.36 4.07
C LYS A 98 -13.66 -1.42 4.17
N ARG A 99 -12.58 -1.93 4.73
CA ARG A 99 -11.33 -1.17 4.90
C ARG A 99 -10.19 -1.87 4.17
N PHE A 100 -9.33 -1.06 3.55
CA PHE A 100 -8.04 -1.45 3.06
C PHE A 100 -6.97 -0.58 3.74
N ILE A 101 -6.32 -1.12 4.76
CA ILE A 101 -5.36 -0.41 5.64
C ILE A 101 -5.96 0.90 6.17
N ASP A 102 -5.64 2.04 5.56
CA ASP A 102 -6.03 3.40 5.92
C ASP A 102 -7.25 3.93 5.13
N ASN A 103 -7.66 3.22 4.07
CA ASN A 103 -8.76 3.63 3.20
C ASN A 103 -10.03 2.84 3.53
N VAL A 104 -11.09 3.52 3.96
CA VAL A 104 -12.39 2.90 4.26
C VAL A 104 -13.42 3.25 3.19
N PHE A 105 -14.17 2.24 2.74
CA PHE A 105 -15.35 2.37 1.91
C PHE A 105 -16.59 2.07 2.75
N VAL A 106 -17.48 3.04 2.87
CA VAL A 106 -18.66 2.98 3.73
C VAL A 106 -19.89 3.39 2.93
N ILE A 107 -20.99 2.66 3.11
CA ILE A 107 -22.34 3.02 2.64
C ILE A 107 -23.24 3.11 3.87
N GLY A 108 -23.85 4.27 4.09
CA GLY A 108 -24.89 4.47 5.11
C GLY A 108 -26.26 4.66 4.48
N LEU A 109 -27.34 4.48 5.25
CA LEU A 109 -28.71 4.76 4.79
C LEU A 109 -28.91 6.27 4.58
N THR A 110 -28.30 7.09 5.44
CA THR A 110 -28.39 8.55 5.37
C THR A 110 -27.02 9.22 5.54
N TYR A 111 -26.92 10.45 5.04
CA TYR A 111 -25.74 11.29 5.26
C TYR A 111 -25.52 11.64 6.74
N ALA A 112 -26.61 11.78 7.51
CA ALA A 112 -26.54 12.07 8.94
C ALA A 112 -25.90 10.93 9.74
N GLU A 113 -26.21 9.67 9.41
CA GLU A 113 -25.59 8.50 10.05
C GLU A 113 -24.11 8.36 9.69
N LEU A 114 -23.73 8.66 8.44
CA LEU A 114 -22.33 8.71 8.03
C LEU A 114 -21.56 9.77 8.84
N THR A 115 -22.12 10.96 8.97
CA THR A 115 -21.51 12.07 9.74
C THR A 115 -21.42 11.75 11.23
N THR A 116 -22.44 11.09 11.78
CA THR A 116 -22.45 10.63 13.18
C THR A 116 -21.37 9.57 13.41
N THR A 117 -21.27 8.59 12.50
CA THR A 117 -20.24 7.55 12.54
C THR A 117 -18.84 8.16 12.44
N LEU A 118 -18.65 9.14 11.55
CA LEU A 118 -17.39 9.88 11.44
C LEU A 118 -17.03 10.59 12.73
N THR A 119 -18.00 11.26 13.35
CA THR A 119 -17.82 11.97 14.63
C THR A 119 -17.43 11.00 15.75
N ASN A 120 -18.09 9.84 15.80
CA ASN A 120 -17.80 8.79 16.77
C ASN A 120 -16.42 8.16 16.55
N LEU A 121 -15.98 7.98 15.31
CA LEU A 121 -14.63 7.51 14.98
C LEU A 121 -13.58 8.53 15.42
N ASN A 122 -13.80 9.80 15.09
CA ASN A 122 -12.88 10.90 15.39
C ASN A 122 -12.79 11.25 16.89
N SER A 123 -13.67 10.70 17.73
CA SER A 123 -13.61 10.84 19.19
C SER A 123 -12.80 9.74 19.87
N LYS A 124 -12.44 8.66 19.17
CA LYS A 124 -11.70 7.52 19.76
C LYS A 124 -10.23 7.80 20.00
N ASP A 125 -9.58 8.54 19.09
CA ASP A 125 -8.21 9.00 19.27
C ASP A 125 -8.11 10.46 18.81
N VAL A 126 -7.49 11.30 19.63
CA VAL A 126 -7.27 12.71 19.32
C VAL A 126 -6.34 12.90 18.11
N ASN A 127 -5.43 11.97 17.86
CA ASN A 127 -4.41 12.02 16.81
C ASN A 127 -4.83 11.33 15.51
N ILE A 128 -5.78 10.40 15.56
CA ILE A 128 -6.31 9.76 14.35
C ILE A 128 -7.53 10.53 13.89
N LYS A 129 -7.44 11.09 12.69
CA LYS A 129 -8.55 11.78 12.04
C LYS A 129 -8.94 11.08 10.76
N PHE A 130 -10.23 10.83 10.66
CA PHE A 130 -10.95 10.33 9.52
C PHE A 130 -11.65 11.51 8.85
N THR A 131 -11.66 11.52 7.52
CA THR A 131 -12.37 12.53 6.70
C THR A 131 -13.38 11.83 5.79
N ILE A 132 -14.40 12.52 5.27
CA ILE A 132 -15.29 11.96 4.25
C ILE A 132 -14.98 12.60 2.91
N GLU A 133 -14.77 11.77 1.90
CA GLU A 133 -14.87 12.14 0.49
C GLU A 133 -16.22 11.69 -0.07
N GLU A 134 -16.92 12.63 -0.70
CA GLU A 134 -18.21 12.42 -1.35
C GLU A 134 -18.07 12.04 -2.82
N PRO A 135 -19.07 11.36 -3.42
CA PRO A 135 -19.09 11.12 -4.86
C PRO A 135 -19.02 12.44 -5.65
N SER A 136 -18.35 12.39 -6.80
CA SER A 136 -18.33 13.49 -7.77
C SER A 136 -19.70 13.70 -8.41
N ARG A 137 -19.87 14.79 -9.17
CA ARG A 137 -21.14 15.14 -9.85
C ARG A 137 -21.66 14.04 -10.79
N ASP A 138 -20.79 13.19 -11.32
CA ASP A 138 -21.14 12.02 -12.15
C ASP A 138 -21.59 10.80 -11.34
N GLY A 139 -21.64 10.93 -10.00
CA GLY A 139 -22.01 9.90 -9.04
C GLY A 139 -20.88 8.94 -8.68
N PHE A 140 -19.67 9.11 -9.24
CA PHE A 140 -18.55 8.23 -8.96
C PHE A 140 -17.75 8.71 -7.75
N LEU A 141 -17.43 7.76 -6.88
CA LEU A 141 -16.50 7.93 -5.76
C LEU A 141 -15.20 7.17 -6.05
N PRO A 142 -14.06 7.85 -6.14
CA PRO A 142 -12.75 7.20 -6.19
C PRO A 142 -12.49 6.32 -4.96
N PHE A 143 -11.98 5.11 -5.17
CA PHE A 143 -11.50 4.22 -4.13
C PHE A 143 -10.34 3.35 -4.66
N LEU A 144 -9.13 3.57 -4.13
CA LEU A 144 -7.90 2.94 -4.60
C LEU A 144 -7.69 3.12 -6.13
N ASN A 145 -7.56 2.01 -6.88
CA ASN A 145 -7.40 1.98 -8.34
C ASN A 145 -8.76 1.86 -9.07
N THR A 146 -9.85 2.18 -8.38
CA THR A 146 -11.21 2.09 -8.92
C THR A 146 -11.99 3.37 -8.63
N LYS A 147 -13.08 3.57 -9.37
CA LYS A 147 -14.14 4.47 -8.98
C LYS A 147 -15.44 3.70 -8.99
N VAL A 148 -16.27 3.93 -7.97
CA VAL A 148 -17.48 3.17 -7.73
C VAL A 148 -18.68 4.11 -7.73
N ARG A 149 -19.75 3.70 -8.40
CA ARG A 149 -21.06 4.34 -8.36
C ARG A 149 -22.10 3.25 -8.13
N ILE A 150 -23.15 3.54 -7.37
CA ILE A 150 -24.25 2.59 -7.16
C ILE A 150 -25.46 3.10 -7.94
N CYS A 151 -25.94 2.30 -8.88
CA CYS A 151 -27.11 2.59 -9.70
C CYS A 151 -28.16 1.51 -9.47
N ASN A 152 -29.33 1.87 -8.92
CA ASN A 152 -30.44 0.94 -8.68
C ASN A 152 -30.01 -0.35 -7.94
N GLY A 153 -29.18 -0.20 -6.90
CA GLY A 153 -28.64 -1.33 -6.13
C GLY A 153 -27.51 -2.12 -6.80
N THR A 154 -27.14 -1.80 -8.05
CA THR A 154 -26.05 -2.45 -8.77
C THR A 154 -24.79 -1.57 -8.78
N PRO A 155 -23.61 -2.09 -8.41
CA PRO A 155 -22.37 -1.32 -8.46
C PRO A 155 -21.84 -1.21 -9.91
N ASP A 156 -21.64 0.03 -10.38
CA ASP A 156 -20.84 0.38 -11.56
C ASP A 156 -19.41 0.68 -11.09
N ILE A 157 -18.50 -0.26 -11.33
CA ILE A 157 -17.08 -0.17 -10.93
C ILE A 157 -16.25 0.03 -12.18
N ARG A 158 -15.40 1.06 -12.17
CA ARG A 158 -14.50 1.36 -13.29
C ARG A 158 -13.08 1.50 -12.79
N TRP A 159 -12.14 1.18 -13.67
CA TRP A 159 -10.74 1.46 -13.42
C TRP A 159 -10.51 2.97 -13.29
N TYR A 160 -9.69 3.35 -12.31
CA TYR A 160 -9.42 4.75 -12.01
C TYR A 160 -7.96 4.92 -11.59
N ARG A 161 -7.35 6.01 -12.04
CA ARG A 161 -6.08 6.51 -11.50
C ARG A 161 -6.29 7.90 -10.96
N LYS A 162 -5.73 8.15 -9.78
CA LYS A 162 -5.70 9.50 -9.18
C LYS A 162 -5.03 10.47 -10.15
N ARG A 163 -5.55 11.70 -10.24
CA ARG A 163 -4.99 12.77 -11.10
C ARG A 163 -3.52 13.08 -10.78
N SER A 164 -3.12 12.94 -9.52
CA SER A 164 -1.73 13.12 -9.08
C SER A 164 -0.80 11.97 -9.49
N SER A 165 -1.33 10.86 -10.03
CA SER A 165 -0.51 9.76 -10.49
C SER A 165 0.28 10.19 -11.72
N LYS A 166 1.61 10.17 -11.63
CA LYS A 166 2.49 10.45 -12.77
C LYS A 166 2.52 9.33 -13.81
N ASN A 167 1.73 8.27 -13.63
CA ASN A 167 1.70 7.10 -14.49
C ASN A 167 3.06 6.41 -14.70
N ILE A 168 4.00 6.63 -13.78
CA ILE A 168 5.32 6.02 -13.81
C ILE A 168 5.16 4.53 -13.45
N ILE A 169 5.66 3.67 -14.34
CA ILE A 169 5.85 2.25 -14.10
C ILE A 169 7.33 1.90 -14.30
N LEU A 170 7.69 0.63 -14.16
CA LEU A 170 9.04 0.20 -14.46
C LEU A 170 9.39 0.53 -15.92
N HIS A 171 10.31 1.46 -16.15
CA HIS A 171 10.65 1.91 -17.49
C HIS A 171 11.31 0.78 -18.30
N SER A 172 11.01 0.69 -19.61
CA SER A 172 11.50 -0.40 -20.47
C SER A 172 13.04 -0.48 -20.56
N ARG A 173 13.70 0.67 -20.48
CA ARG A 173 15.17 0.82 -20.50
C ARG A 173 15.86 0.68 -19.14
N SER A 174 15.11 0.40 -18.07
CA SER A 174 15.69 0.20 -16.74
C SER A 174 16.60 -1.03 -16.69
N ALA A 175 17.50 -1.09 -15.70
CA ALA A 175 18.42 -2.22 -15.51
C ALA A 175 17.75 -3.50 -14.95
N TYR A 176 16.42 -3.53 -14.87
CA TYR A 176 15.69 -4.69 -14.38
C TYR A 176 15.63 -5.82 -15.41
N PRO A 177 15.55 -7.09 -14.98
CA PRO A 177 15.37 -8.22 -15.87
C PRO A 177 14.13 -8.08 -16.75
N THR A 178 14.22 -8.57 -17.99
CA THR A 178 13.13 -8.49 -18.98
C THR A 178 11.81 -9.07 -18.45
N TYR A 179 11.86 -10.17 -17.69
CA TYR A 179 10.65 -10.78 -17.13
C TYR A 179 9.90 -9.85 -16.15
N MET A 180 10.61 -9.01 -15.40
CA MET A 180 9.98 -8.05 -14.48
C MET A 180 9.23 -6.96 -15.25
N LYS A 181 9.86 -6.42 -16.31
CA LYS A 181 9.25 -5.43 -17.20
C LYS A 181 7.99 -5.98 -17.87
N VAL A 182 8.09 -7.19 -18.42
CA VAL A 182 6.94 -7.90 -19.02
C VAL A 182 5.83 -8.13 -17.99
N ASN A 183 6.18 -8.52 -16.76
CA ASN A 183 5.20 -8.75 -15.70
C ASN A 183 4.50 -7.46 -15.26
N VAL A 184 5.20 -6.32 -15.19
CA VAL A 184 4.57 -5.02 -14.88
C VAL A 184 3.50 -4.67 -15.91
N VAL A 185 3.81 -4.81 -17.20
CA VAL A 185 2.84 -4.59 -18.29
C VAL A 185 1.65 -5.54 -18.20
N ARG A 186 1.93 -6.85 -18.03
CA ARG A 186 0.89 -7.88 -17.91
C ARG A 186 -0.03 -7.62 -16.72
N THR A 187 0.52 -7.24 -15.58
CA THR A 187 -0.25 -6.94 -14.37
C THR A 187 -1.12 -5.71 -14.56
N LEU A 188 -0.61 -4.65 -15.22
CA LEU A 188 -1.40 -3.45 -15.51
C LEU A 188 -2.64 -3.78 -16.33
N ILE A 189 -2.45 -4.51 -17.45
CA ILE A 189 -3.54 -4.91 -18.37
C ILE A 189 -4.54 -5.85 -17.68
N LYS A 190 -4.06 -6.91 -17.04
CA LYS A 190 -4.97 -7.85 -16.36
C LYS A 190 -5.76 -7.19 -15.24
N THR A 191 -5.15 -6.24 -14.53
CA THR A 191 -5.81 -5.53 -13.44
C THR A 191 -6.91 -4.62 -13.97
N SER A 192 -6.66 -3.89 -15.06
CA SER A 192 -7.69 -3.06 -15.68
C SER A 192 -8.83 -3.89 -16.23
N GLU A 193 -8.55 -4.98 -16.95
CA GLU A 193 -9.56 -5.89 -17.51
C GLU A 193 -10.45 -6.49 -16.43
N ARG A 194 -9.85 -6.94 -15.32
CA ARG A 194 -10.59 -7.51 -14.18
C ARG A 194 -11.51 -6.48 -13.51
N ILE A 195 -11.09 -5.22 -13.45
CA ILE A 195 -11.85 -4.15 -12.80
C ILE A 195 -12.93 -3.60 -13.73
N ALA A 196 -12.63 -3.44 -15.01
CA ALA A 196 -13.42 -2.66 -15.96
C ALA A 196 -14.24 -3.55 -16.91
N ALA A 197 -14.76 -4.70 -16.45
CA ALA A 197 -15.50 -5.66 -17.25
C ALA A 197 -16.52 -4.99 -18.19
N GLY A 198 -16.10 -4.66 -19.43
CA GLY A 198 -16.90 -4.00 -20.46
C GLY A 198 -16.61 -2.53 -20.86
N VAL A 199 -15.57 -1.84 -20.36
CA VAL A 199 -15.33 -0.41 -20.72
C VAL A 199 -14.09 -0.19 -21.60
N SER A 200 -14.33 0.19 -22.88
CA SER A 200 -13.30 0.42 -23.92
C SER A 200 -12.36 1.61 -23.68
N ASP A 201 -12.79 2.61 -22.90
CA ASP A 201 -12.02 3.83 -22.62
C ASP A 201 -10.71 3.57 -21.83
N THR A 202 -10.61 2.40 -21.20
CA THR A 202 -9.42 2.01 -20.43
C THR A 202 -8.22 1.66 -21.31
N ASP A 203 -8.47 1.18 -22.53
CA ASP A 203 -7.43 0.69 -23.43
C ASP A 203 -6.53 1.83 -23.93
N GLY A 204 -7.11 2.96 -24.34
CA GLY A 204 -6.34 4.12 -24.80
C GLY A 204 -5.45 4.69 -23.70
N THR A 205 -5.98 4.78 -22.47
CA THR A 205 -5.20 5.28 -21.32
C THR A 205 -4.02 4.36 -21.02
N ILE A 206 -4.21 3.04 -21.04
CA ILE A 206 -3.13 2.07 -20.78
C ILE A 206 -2.06 2.16 -21.87
N GLN A 207 -2.46 2.30 -23.14
CA GLN A 207 -1.52 2.47 -24.24
C GLN A 207 -0.63 3.71 -24.06
N HIS A 208 -1.22 4.85 -23.66
CA HIS A 208 -0.45 6.05 -23.34
C HIS A 208 0.53 5.81 -22.19
N ILE A 209 0.10 5.18 -21.10
CA ILE A 209 0.97 4.86 -19.97
C ILE A 209 2.14 3.98 -20.41
N LEU A 210 1.90 2.95 -21.21
CA LEU A 210 2.94 2.03 -21.68
C LEU A 210 3.92 2.75 -22.61
N PHE A 211 3.40 3.57 -23.53
CA PHE A 211 4.20 4.36 -24.45
C PHE A 211 5.12 5.34 -23.73
N ASP A 212 4.59 6.11 -22.77
CA ASP A 212 5.34 7.10 -21.98
C ASP A 212 6.44 6.45 -21.12
N ASN A 213 6.31 5.15 -20.82
CA ASN A 213 7.33 4.37 -20.08
C ASN A 213 8.24 3.54 -21.00
N GLY A 214 8.26 3.86 -22.30
CA GLY A 214 9.19 3.35 -23.28
C GLY A 214 8.89 1.94 -23.79
N TYR A 215 7.69 1.42 -23.59
CA TYR A 215 7.31 0.13 -24.16
C TYR A 215 6.95 0.32 -25.65
N SER A 216 7.23 -0.69 -26.48
CA SER A 216 7.01 -0.60 -27.92
C SER A 216 5.57 -0.96 -28.30
N SER A 217 4.97 -0.16 -29.19
CA SER A 217 3.58 -0.27 -29.62
C SER A 217 3.27 -1.60 -30.32
N GLY A 218 2.18 -2.25 -29.89
CA GLY A 218 1.60 -3.45 -30.50
C GLY A 218 0.16 -3.65 -30.02
N LYS A 219 -0.50 -4.77 -30.37
CA LYS A 219 -1.76 -5.17 -29.69
C LYS A 219 -1.49 -5.25 -28.18
N MET A 220 -2.47 -4.94 -27.30
CA MET A 220 -2.27 -4.91 -25.83
C MET A 220 -1.52 -6.13 -25.26
N THR A 221 -1.69 -7.32 -25.86
CA THR A 221 -0.99 -8.55 -25.44
C THR A 221 0.48 -8.66 -25.87
N THR A 222 0.96 -7.75 -26.73
CA THR A 222 2.25 -7.83 -27.44
C THR A 222 3.26 -6.75 -27.07
N TRP A 223 2.94 -5.85 -26.12
CA TRP A 223 3.92 -4.85 -25.66
C TRP A 223 5.19 -5.53 -25.14
N ARG A 224 6.33 -5.03 -25.60
CA ARG A 224 7.66 -5.50 -25.21
C ARG A 224 8.49 -4.32 -24.73
N PRO A 225 9.46 -4.56 -23.84
CA PRO A 225 10.45 -3.54 -23.53
C PRO A 225 11.20 -3.15 -24.81
N TYR A 226 11.42 -1.86 -25.01
CA TYR A 226 12.31 -1.38 -26.07
C TYR A 226 13.69 -2.05 -25.92
N SER A 227 14.19 -2.58 -27.04
CA SER A 227 15.52 -3.14 -27.16
C SER A 227 16.26 -2.36 -28.23
N ALA A 228 17.51 -2.02 -27.99
CA ALA A 228 18.35 -1.36 -29.00
C ALA A 228 18.55 -2.32 -30.20
N PRO A 229 18.74 -1.79 -31.43
CA PRO A 229 18.87 -2.60 -32.66
C PRO A 229 19.96 -3.67 -32.62
N ASP A 230 20.98 -3.47 -31.78
CA ASP A 230 22.15 -4.32 -31.57
C ASP A 230 21.99 -5.29 -30.37
N GLY A 231 20.86 -5.27 -29.67
CA GLY A 231 20.53 -6.18 -28.57
C GLY A 231 21.33 -5.96 -27.28
N LEU A 232 22.32 -5.06 -27.27
CA LEU A 232 23.14 -4.73 -26.11
C LEU A 232 22.54 -3.55 -25.36
N ALA A 233 21.44 -3.81 -24.64
CA ALA A 233 21.10 -2.93 -23.55
C ALA A 233 22.22 -3.04 -22.49
N LEU A 234 22.89 -1.91 -22.20
CA LEU A 234 23.73 -1.76 -21.01
C LEU A 234 22.84 -1.91 -19.77
N VAL A 235 22.56 -3.16 -19.44
CA VAL A 235 21.84 -3.59 -18.24
C VAL A 235 22.95 -3.87 -17.24
N LEU A 236 23.17 -2.93 -16.32
CA LEU A 236 23.84 -3.29 -15.07
C LEU A 236 23.04 -4.46 -14.49
N PRO A 237 23.65 -5.61 -14.21
CA PRO A 237 22.89 -6.78 -13.77
C PRO A 237 22.14 -6.40 -12.50
N TYR A 238 20.83 -6.63 -12.49
CA TYR A 238 20.07 -6.60 -11.24
C TYR A 238 20.74 -7.58 -10.28
N VAL A 239 21.38 -7.04 -9.25
CA VAL A 239 22.07 -7.82 -8.25
C VAL A 239 21.01 -8.38 -7.32
N ASN A 240 20.50 -9.58 -7.63
CA ASN A 240 19.66 -10.32 -6.69
C ASN A 240 20.49 -10.74 -5.46
N GLU A 241 19.86 -11.14 -4.36
CA GLU A 241 20.58 -11.51 -3.13
C GLU A 241 21.64 -12.60 -3.35
N GLN A 242 21.40 -13.51 -4.27
CA GLN A 242 22.33 -14.59 -4.59
C GLN A 242 23.58 -14.06 -5.31
N LEU A 243 23.41 -13.13 -6.23
CA LEU A 243 24.50 -12.44 -6.93
C LEU A 243 25.25 -11.49 -5.99
N ALA A 244 24.53 -10.80 -5.08
CA ALA A 244 25.13 -9.96 -4.04
C ALA A 244 26.02 -10.79 -3.10
N LYS A 245 25.54 -11.98 -2.68
CA LYS A 245 26.33 -12.92 -1.86
C LYS A 245 27.58 -13.41 -2.59
N ARG A 246 27.49 -13.66 -3.91
CA ARG A 246 28.64 -14.08 -4.72
C ARG A 246 29.65 -12.95 -4.94
N LEU A 247 29.19 -11.73 -5.20
CA LEU A 247 30.06 -10.55 -5.33
C LEU A 247 30.77 -10.24 -4.00
N LYS A 248 30.06 -10.36 -2.87
CA LYS A 248 30.66 -10.21 -1.52
C LYS A 248 31.65 -11.33 -1.16
N ALA A 249 31.61 -12.46 -1.86
CA ALA A 249 32.52 -13.60 -1.64
C ALA A 249 33.73 -13.61 -2.59
N ALA A 250 33.80 -12.68 -3.56
CA ALA A 250 34.94 -12.56 -4.45
C ALA A 250 36.10 -11.80 -3.77
N PRO A 251 37.38 -12.14 -4.06
CA PRO A 251 38.54 -11.43 -3.51
C PRO A 251 38.53 -9.94 -3.90
N ALA A 252 38.91 -9.09 -2.96
CA ALA A 252 38.71 -7.63 -2.97
C ALA A 252 39.60 -6.83 -3.94
N GLU A 253 39.93 -7.35 -5.13
CA GLU A 253 40.82 -6.64 -6.07
C GLU A 253 40.12 -5.96 -7.25
N ILE A 254 38.80 -6.03 -7.38
CA ILE A 254 38.10 -5.37 -8.49
C ILE A 254 36.81 -4.69 -8.01
N LEU A 255 36.87 -3.35 -8.03
CA LEU A 255 35.79 -2.34 -7.94
C LEU A 255 35.68 -1.58 -6.61
N ASP A 256 36.40 -0.47 -6.53
CA ASP A 256 35.95 0.74 -5.83
C ASP A 256 34.65 1.24 -6.48
N LEU A 257 33.52 0.67 -6.07
CA LEU A 257 32.20 1.21 -6.34
C LEU A 257 31.51 1.38 -4.99
N GLU A 258 31.45 2.63 -4.52
CA GLU A 258 30.58 3.04 -3.42
C GLU A 258 29.11 2.75 -3.81
N LEU A 259 28.63 1.60 -3.37
CA LEU A 259 27.21 1.23 -3.43
C LEU A 259 26.44 2.09 -2.42
N ILE A 260 25.97 3.24 -2.87
CA ILE A 260 24.97 4.03 -2.17
C ILE A 260 23.62 3.33 -2.32
N CYS A 261 23.21 2.56 -1.32
CA CYS A 261 21.82 2.13 -1.18
C CYS A 261 20.97 3.32 -0.74
N VAL A 262 20.20 3.88 -1.67
CA VAL A 262 19.12 4.82 -1.36
C VAL A 262 17.82 4.02 -1.23
N TRP A 263 17.14 4.14 -0.09
CA TRP A 263 15.79 3.60 0.14
C TRP A 263 14.73 4.47 -0.54
#